data_AF-A0A963C113-F1
#
_entry.id   AF-A0A963C113-F1
#
_cell.length_a   1.000
_cell.length_b   1.000
_cell.length_c   1.000
_cell.angle_alpha   90.00
_cell.angle_beta   90.00
_cell.angle_gamma   90.00
#
_symmetry.space_group_name_H-M   'P 1'
#
loop_
_entity.id
_entity.type
_entity.pdbx_description
1 polymer ?
#
loop_
_entity_poly.entity_id
_entity_poly.type
_entity_poly.pdbx_seq_one_letter_code
_entity_poly.pdbx_strand_id
1 'polypeptide(L)'
;MLIDDGRVAISYEDRGGTIRAIDHVPGDDHPDYVAVCEVTRLSADIVKLHAASGAMSRRHMRLVVRLLLEQGYRLAYIDRAPGRVMPMAERIRGGDWDGWWRLDLAAVRLAPRG
;
A
#
# COMPACT_ATOMS: atom_id res chain seq x y z
N MET A 1 -10.62 -8.08 -4.42
CA MET A 1 -10.90 -6.71 -3.94
C MET A 1 -10.94 -6.71 -2.43
N LEU A 2 -10.36 -5.70 -1.78
CA LEU A 2 -10.35 -5.52 -0.33
C LEU A 2 -11.12 -4.24 0.03
N ILE A 3 -11.93 -4.28 1.09
CA ILE A 3 -12.83 -3.19 1.50
C ILE A 3 -12.54 -2.79 2.96
N ASP A 4 -12.53 -1.50 3.25
CA ASP A 4 -12.42 -0.92 4.60
C ASP A 4 -13.81 -0.50 5.11
N ASP A 5 -14.43 -1.32 5.95
CA ASP A 5 -15.67 -1.05 6.71
C ASP A 5 -16.73 -0.20 5.98
N GLY A 6 -16.97 -0.52 4.71
CA GLY A 6 -18.02 0.13 3.91
C GLY A 6 -17.68 1.54 3.38
N ARG A 7 -16.41 2.00 3.44
CA ARG A 7 -16.04 3.37 3.04
C ARG A 7 -15.20 3.44 1.78
N VAL A 8 -14.18 2.60 1.66
CA VAL A 8 -13.25 2.62 0.52
C VAL A 8 -12.83 1.20 0.16
N ALA A 9 -12.29 1.03 -1.05
CA ALA A 9 -11.79 -0.25 -1.52
C ALA A 9 -10.43 -0.13 -2.22
N ILE A 10 -9.74 -1.27 -2.32
CA ILE A 10 -8.65 -1.46 -3.27
C ILE A 10 -8.88 -2.72 -4.11
N SER A 11 -8.51 -2.65 -5.40
CA SER A 11 -8.36 -3.84 -6.24
C SER A 11 -6.86 -4.11 -6.46
N TYR A 12 -6.52 -5.39 -6.66
CA TYR A 12 -5.17 -5.82 -6.94
C TYR A 12 -5.18 -6.73 -8.16
N GLU A 13 -4.32 -6.43 -9.12
CA GLU A 13 -4.08 -7.21 -10.31
C GLU A 13 -2.69 -7.83 -10.25
N ASP A 14 -2.62 -9.15 -10.17
CA ASP A 14 -1.39 -9.89 -9.88
C ASP A 14 -0.38 -9.84 -11.06
N ARG A 15 -0.87 -10.00 -12.30
CA ARG A 15 -0.01 -10.05 -13.50
C ARG A 15 0.76 -8.74 -13.75
N GLY A 16 0.10 -7.60 -13.55
CA GLY A 16 0.71 -6.28 -13.69
C GLY A 16 1.26 -5.71 -12.37
N GLY A 17 1.09 -6.42 -11.26
CA GLY A 17 1.43 -5.90 -9.93
C GLY A 17 0.78 -4.55 -9.65
N THR A 18 -0.49 -4.37 -9.95
CA THR A 18 -1.15 -3.06 -9.87
C THR A 18 -2.19 -3.02 -8.77
N ILE A 19 -2.09 -2.04 -7.88
CA ILE A 19 -3.12 -1.70 -6.89
C ILE A 19 -3.89 -0.48 -7.40
N ARG A 20 -5.22 -0.56 -7.42
CA ARG A 20 -6.09 0.59 -7.71
C ARG A 20 -6.88 0.94 -6.45
N ALA A 21 -6.92 2.21 -6.08
CA ALA A 21 -7.72 2.69 -4.96
C ALA A 21 -9.04 3.28 -5.43
N ILE A 22 -10.12 2.89 -4.76
CA ILE A 22 -11.49 3.27 -5.07
C ILE A 22 -12.04 3.97 -3.82
N ASP A 23 -12.51 5.21 -3.98
CA ASP A 23 -12.90 6.09 -2.88
C ASP A 23 -14.29 5.80 -2.28
N HIS A 24 -14.94 4.74 -2.76
CA HIS A 24 -16.23 4.24 -2.32
C HIS A 24 -16.24 2.70 -2.32
N VAL A 25 -17.34 2.11 -1.86
CA VAL A 25 -17.60 0.67 -2.04
C VAL A 25 -18.24 0.47 -3.41
N PRO A 26 -17.62 -0.27 -4.32
CA PRO A 26 -18.14 -0.41 -5.67
C PRO A 26 -19.36 -1.34 -5.70
N GLY A 27 -20.31 -0.99 -6.57
CA GLY A 27 -21.49 -1.81 -6.87
C GLY A 27 -21.36 -2.64 -8.15
N ASP A 28 -20.25 -2.49 -8.88
CA ASP A 28 -19.95 -3.15 -10.15
C ASP A 28 -18.54 -3.79 -10.14
N ASP A 29 -18.22 -4.52 -11.20
CA ASP A 29 -16.95 -5.23 -11.37
C ASP A 29 -15.78 -4.33 -11.81
N HIS A 30 -16.06 -3.10 -12.28
CA HIS A 30 -15.08 -2.20 -12.88
C HIS A 30 -15.25 -0.74 -12.44
N PRO A 31 -15.09 -0.45 -11.15
CA PRO A 31 -15.29 0.89 -10.64
C PRO A 31 -14.18 1.85 -11.05
N ASP A 32 -14.53 3.13 -11.20
CA ASP A 32 -13.57 4.20 -11.34
C ASP A 32 -12.61 4.23 -10.12
N TYR A 33 -11.34 4.53 -10.39
CA TYR A 33 -10.30 4.59 -9.37
C TYR A 33 -9.71 5.99 -9.24
N VAL A 34 -9.37 6.37 -8.02
CA VAL A 34 -8.82 7.70 -7.67
C VAL A 34 -7.30 7.71 -7.56
N ALA A 35 -6.67 6.53 -7.58
CA ALA A 35 -5.24 6.36 -7.49
C ALA A 35 -4.80 4.98 -7.96
N VAL A 36 -3.56 4.91 -8.44
CA VAL A 36 -2.89 3.66 -8.82
C VAL A 36 -1.55 3.59 -8.11
N CYS A 37 -1.09 2.37 -7.80
CA CYS A 37 0.23 2.09 -7.26
C CYS A 37 0.76 0.80 -7.89
N GLU A 38 2.03 0.82 -8.28
CA GLU A 38 2.73 -0.35 -8.81
C GLU A 38 3.42 -1.12 -7.68
N VAL A 39 3.35 -2.44 -7.76
CA VAL A 39 3.88 -3.41 -6.81
C VAL A 39 4.97 -4.20 -7.51
N THR A 40 6.21 -3.99 -7.09
CA THR A 40 7.37 -4.75 -7.58
C THR A 40 7.88 -5.66 -6.49
N ARG A 41 7.87 -6.97 -6.73
CA ARG A 41 8.51 -7.93 -5.83
C ARG A 41 10.03 -7.82 -5.96
N LEU A 42 10.74 -7.57 -4.86
CA LEU A 42 12.21 -7.52 -4.84
C LEU A 42 12.81 -8.86 -4.40
N SER A 43 12.15 -9.56 -3.49
CA SER A 43 12.55 -10.89 -3.01
C SER A 43 11.33 -11.70 -2.57
N ALA A 44 11.55 -12.86 -1.95
CA ALA A 44 10.45 -13.68 -1.41
C ALA A 44 9.60 -12.92 -0.38
N ASP A 45 10.22 -12.04 0.40
CA ASP A 45 9.70 -11.38 1.59
C ASP A 45 9.76 -9.84 1.54
N ILE A 46 10.32 -9.26 0.48
CA ILE A 46 10.44 -7.80 0.28
C ILE A 46 9.68 -7.37 -0.95
N VAL A 47 8.89 -6.30 -0.79
CA VAL A 47 8.13 -5.65 -1.87
C VAL A 47 8.46 -4.17 -1.95
N LYS A 48 8.35 -3.63 -3.15
CA LYS A 48 8.43 -2.19 -3.45
C LYS A 48 7.08 -1.72 -3.97
N LEU A 49 6.58 -0.64 -3.41
CA LEU A 49 5.42 0.10 -3.87
C LEU A 49 5.90 1.40 -4.50
N HIS A 50 5.63 1.58 -5.79
CA HIS A 50 6.01 2.78 -6.54
C HIS A 50 4.79 3.48 -7.12
N ALA A 51 5.00 4.73 -7.52
CA ALA A 51 4.02 5.53 -8.25
C ALA A 51 2.62 5.50 -7.61
N ALA A 52 2.54 5.62 -6.28
CA ALA A 52 1.28 5.81 -5.55
C ALA A 52 0.67 7.18 -5.88
N SER A 53 0.26 7.34 -7.14
CA SER A 53 -0.24 8.54 -7.78
C SER A 53 -1.72 8.69 -7.50
N GLY A 54 -2.20 9.93 -7.42
CA GLY A 54 -3.59 10.22 -7.04
C GLY A 54 -3.84 10.27 -5.52
N ALA A 55 -5.12 10.20 -5.13
CA ALA A 55 -5.58 10.50 -3.77
C ALA A 55 -5.71 9.26 -2.86
N MET A 56 -4.61 8.53 -2.63
CA MET A 56 -4.61 7.46 -1.62
C MET A 56 -4.67 8.03 -0.17
N SER A 57 -5.88 8.00 0.40
CA SER A 57 -6.17 8.28 1.82
C SER A 57 -5.48 7.30 2.79
N ARG A 58 -5.48 7.62 4.08
CA ARG A 58 -4.97 6.72 5.14
C ARG A 58 -5.69 5.37 5.17
N ARG A 59 -6.98 5.32 4.82
CA ARG A 59 -7.77 4.08 4.76
C ARG A 59 -7.30 3.19 3.60
N HIS A 60 -7.06 3.78 2.42
CA HIS A 60 -6.46 3.05 1.30
C HIS A 60 -5.11 2.45 1.70
N MET A 61 -4.24 3.22 2.36
CA MET A 61 -2.94 2.70 2.80
C MET A 61 -3.06 1.56 3.79
N ARG A 62 -4.05 1.56 4.69
CA ARG A 62 -4.32 0.43 5.59
C ARG A 62 -4.71 -0.83 4.82
N LEU A 63 -5.56 -0.70 3.80
CA LEU A 63 -5.93 -1.82 2.93
C LEU A 63 -4.71 -2.35 2.15
N VAL A 64 -3.84 -1.46 1.68
CA VAL A 64 -2.59 -1.86 1.01
C VAL A 64 -1.70 -2.64 1.97
N VAL A 65 -1.48 -2.14 3.19
CA VAL A 65 -0.70 -2.85 4.21
C VAL A 65 -1.29 -4.22 4.52
N ARG A 66 -2.62 -4.31 4.64
CA ARG A 66 -3.32 -5.58 4.84
C ARG A 66 -3.09 -6.55 3.67
N LEU A 67 -3.21 -6.10 2.43
CA LEU A 67 -2.94 -6.91 1.24
C LEU A 67 -1.52 -7.49 1.29
N LEU A 68 -0.52 -6.66 1.59
CA LEU A 68 0.88 -7.09 1.64
C LEU A 68 1.13 -8.12 2.75
N LEU A 69 0.47 -7.96 3.91
CA LEU A 69 0.51 -8.92 5.02
C LEU A 69 -0.12 -10.26 4.63
N GLU A 70 -1.26 -10.24 3.94
CA GLU A 70 -1.96 -11.43 3.45
C GLU A 70 -1.14 -12.18 2.39
N GLN A 71 -0.34 -11.44 1.59
CA GLN A 71 0.61 -12.00 0.63
C GLN A 71 1.93 -12.51 1.26
N GLY A 72 2.10 -12.33 2.58
CA GLY A 72 3.25 -12.87 3.31
C GLY A 72 4.52 -12.02 3.26
N TYR A 73 4.44 -10.77 2.79
CA TYR A 73 5.60 -9.88 2.81
C TYR A 73 5.96 -9.45 4.24
N ARG A 74 7.25 -9.26 4.49
CA ARG A 74 7.80 -8.82 5.79
C ARG A 74 8.27 -7.36 5.75
N LEU A 75 8.69 -6.88 4.59
CA LEU A 75 9.19 -5.53 4.41
C LEU A 75 8.62 -4.89 3.15
N ALA A 76 8.23 -3.62 3.25
CA ALA A 76 7.82 -2.83 2.10
C ALA A 76 8.62 -1.52 2.00
N TYR A 77 9.15 -1.25 0.81
CA TYR A 77 9.69 0.07 0.44
C TYR A 77 8.63 0.82 -0.34
N ILE A 78 8.29 2.04 0.07
CA ILE A 78 7.12 2.75 -0.45
C ILE A 78 7.54 4.14 -0.88
N ASP A 79 7.31 4.44 -2.15
CA ASP A 79 7.40 5.79 -2.68
C ASP A 79 6.07 6.53 -2.48
N ARG A 80 6.14 7.77 -1.99
CA ARG A 80 4.98 8.64 -1.75
C ARG A 80 5.29 10.03 -2.25
N ALA A 81 4.27 10.67 -2.82
CA ALA A 81 4.35 12.06 -3.24
C ALA A 81 4.92 12.96 -2.12
N PRO A 82 5.71 13.99 -2.45
CA PRO A 82 6.30 14.91 -1.48
C PRO A 82 5.26 15.46 -0.49
N GLY A 83 5.64 15.56 0.79
CA GLY A 83 4.76 16.03 1.87
C GLY A 83 3.72 15.02 2.37
N ARG A 84 3.60 13.83 1.76
CA ARG A 84 2.72 12.75 2.27
C ARG A 84 3.48 11.82 3.19
N VAL A 85 2.91 11.57 4.37
CA VAL A 85 3.43 10.62 5.35
C VAL A 85 2.92 9.21 5.05
N MET A 86 3.78 8.20 5.23
CA MET A 86 3.37 6.80 5.33
C MET A 86 3.23 6.43 6.82
N PRO A 87 2.02 6.16 7.33
CA PRO A 87 1.85 5.72 8.71
C PRO A 87 2.63 4.44 8.99
N MET A 88 3.18 4.32 10.20
CA MET A 88 3.91 3.13 10.68
C MET A 88 5.23 2.82 9.94
N ALA A 89 5.68 3.73 9.07
CA ALA A 89 6.91 3.57 8.31
C ALA A 89 7.96 4.61 8.71
N GLU A 90 9.22 4.25 8.55
CA GLU A 90 10.35 5.15 8.75
C GLU A 90 10.76 5.76 7.42
N ARG A 91 11.05 7.07 7.41
CA ARG A 91 11.60 7.74 6.23
C ARG A 91 13.09 7.41 6.12
N ILE A 92 13.50 6.82 5.01
CA ILE A 92 14.91 6.56 4.72
C ILE A 92 15.61 7.90 4.43
N ARG A 93 16.78 8.08 5.04
CA ARG A 93 17.65 9.25 4.86
C ARG A 93 19.02 8.79 4.35
N GLY A 94 19.32 9.09 3.10
CA GLY A 94 20.58 8.75 2.42
C GLY A 94 20.56 7.46 1.60
N GLY A 95 21.54 7.35 0.70
CA GLY A 95 21.70 6.21 -0.24
C GLY A 95 20.70 6.22 -1.40
N ASP A 96 20.68 5.13 -2.17
CA ASP A 96 19.83 4.98 -3.37
C ASP A 96 18.33 5.01 -3.07
N TRP A 97 17.95 4.84 -1.81
CA TRP A 97 16.58 4.85 -1.31
C TRP A 97 16.25 6.12 -0.51
N ASP A 98 17.09 7.16 -0.59
CA ASP A 98 16.79 8.43 0.07
C ASP A 98 15.41 8.95 -0.34
N GLY A 99 14.62 9.34 0.66
CA GLY A 99 13.26 9.79 0.41
C GLY A 99 12.25 8.66 0.15
N TRP A 100 12.58 7.40 0.37
CA TRP A 100 11.60 6.32 0.41
C TRP A 100 11.11 6.09 1.84
N TRP A 101 9.96 5.42 1.99
CA TRP A 101 9.46 4.95 3.27
C TRP A 101 9.75 3.46 3.43
N ARG A 102 10.31 3.06 4.57
CA ARG A 102 10.52 1.67 4.96
C ARG A 102 9.46 1.26 5.97
N LEU A 103 8.64 0.28 5.62
CA LEU A 103 7.62 -0.28 6.49
C LEU A 103 7.98 -1.72 6.86
N ASP A 104 8.22 -1.96 8.14
CA ASP A 104 8.32 -3.31 8.69
C ASP A 104 6.92 -3.87 8.93
N LEU A 105 6.48 -4.76 8.04
CA LEU A 105 5.17 -5.39 8.11
C LEU A 105 5.09 -6.40 9.26
N ALA A 106 6.21 -7.03 9.65
CA ALA A 106 6.25 -7.92 10.79
C ALA A 106 6.02 -7.14 12.10
N ALA A 107 6.55 -5.91 12.21
CA ALA A 107 6.31 -5.03 13.35
C ALA A 107 4.85 -4.52 13.41
N VAL A 108 4.22 -4.22 12.26
CA VAL A 108 2.79 -3.87 12.21
C VAL A 108 1.91 -5.00 12.74
N ARG A 109 2.31 -6.26 12.51
CA ARG A 109 1.59 -7.46 12.94
C ARG A 109 1.69 -7.75 14.45
N LEU A 110 2.50 -6.99 15.20
CA LEU A 110 2.74 -7.20 16.64
C LEU A 110 2.01 -6.21 17.56
N ALA A 111 1.16 -5.32 17.06
CA ALA A 111 0.26 -4.54 17.91
C ALA A 111 -1.07 -5.32 18.10
N PRO A 112 -1.36 -5.87 19.30
CA PRO A 112 -2.71 -6.32 19.60
C PRO A 112 -3.62 -5.10 19.52
N ARG A 113 -4.81 -5.28 18.94
CA ARG A 113 -5.85 -4.25 18.89
C ARG A 113 -6.10 -3.75 20.32
N GLY A 114 -5.73 -2.50 20.59
CA GLY A 114 -6.30 -1.71 21.69
C GLY A 114 -7.68 -1.21 21.31
#